data_AF-A0A434LBJ9-F1
#
_entry.id   AF-A0A434LBJ9-F1
#
_cell.length_a   1.000
_cell.length_b   1.000
_cell.length_c   1.000
_cell.angle_alpha   90.00
_cell.angle_beta   90.00
_cell.angle_gamma   90.00
#
_symmetry.space_group_name_H-M   'P 1'
#
loop_
_entity.id
_entity.type
_entity.pdbx_description
1 polymer ?
#
loop_
_entity_poly.entity_id
_entity_poly.type
_entity_poly.pdbx_seq_one_letter_code
_entity_poly.pdbx_strand_id
1 'polypeptide(L)' 'DMMRRLKAAEAEKSPIPGLKAKGAVWTRPEIVIDVEYRGWTEDHQLRHPSFKGIREDRSVDEFL' A
#
# COMPACT_ATOMS: atom_id res chain seq x y z
N ASP A 1 -12.15 3.21 -10.38
CA ASP A 1 -12.05 4.05 -9.18
C ASP A 1 -10.65 4.02 -8.55
N MET A 2 -10.14 2.84 -8.14
CA MET A 2 -8.78 2.66 -7.61
C MET A 2 -7.67 3.44 -8.35
N MET A 3 -7.52 3.24 -9.66
CA MET A 3 -6.46 3.91 -10.44
C MET A 3 -6.56 5.44 -10.41
N ARG A 4 -7.78 5.99 -10.29
CA ARG A 4 -7.99 7.44 -10.15
C ARG A 4 -7.46 7.92 -8.81
N ARG A 5 -7.72 7.19 -7.72
CA ARG A 5 -7.21 7.51 -6.38
C ARG A 5 -5.69 7.40 -6.32
N LEU A 6 -5.11 6.34 -6.87
CA LEU A 6 -3.65 6.18 -6.94
C LEU A 6 -2.99 7.32 -7.71
N LYS A 7 -3.58 7.75 -8.83
CA LYS A 7 -3.07 8.90 -9.60
C LYS A 7 -3.18 10.21 -8.81
N ALA A 8 -4.26 10.41 -8.05
CA ALA A 8 -4.42 11.60 -7.20
C ALA A 8 -3.43 11.61 -6.01
N ALA A 9 -2.99 10.44 -5.57
CA ALA A 9 -2.04 10.26 -4.49
C ALA A 9 -0.59 10.12 -4.96
N GLU A 10 -0.27 10.33 -6.24
CA GLU A 10 1.09 10.16 -6.76
C GLU A 10 2.12 11.01 -5.98
N ALA A 11 3.30 10.44 -5.75
CA ALA A 11 4.39 11.03 -5.00
C ALA A 11 5.69 10.96 -5.81
N GLU A 12 6.53 11.98 -5.69
CA GLU A 12 7.83 12.05 -6.39
C GLU A 12 8.82 11.01 -5.86
N LYS A 13 8.74 10.68 -4.57
CA LYS A 13 9.69 9.81 -3.88
C LYS A 13 8.98 8.72 -3.09
N SER A 14 9.69 7.63 -2.83
CA SER A 14 9.22 6.55 -1.96
C SER A 14 8.84 7.09 -0.57
N PRO A 15 7.63 6.77 -0.06
CA PRO A 15 7.28 7.06 1.33
C PRO A 15 8.01 6.12 2.31
N ILE A 16 8.63 5.04 1.81
CA ILE A 16 9.43 4.09 2.60
C ILE A 16 10.92 4.44 2.44
N PRO A 17 11.61 4.90 3.51
CA PRO A 17 13.03 5.21 3.45
C PRO A 17 13.87 4.02 3.00
N GLY A 18 14.81 4.26 2.07
CA GLY A 18 15.73 3.24 1.58
C GLY A 18 15.15 2.22 0.59
N LEU A 19 13.82 2.18 0.40
CA LEU A 19 13.20 1.27 -0.56
C LEU A 19 13.48 1.73 -2.00
N LYS A 20 14.12 0.87 -2.78
CA LYS A 20 14.38 1.08 -4.21
C LYS A 20 13.62 0.03 -5.00
N ALA A 21 12.68 0.47 -5.83
CA ALA A 21 11.91 -0.38 -6.72
C ALA A 21 11.97 0.18 -8.15
N LYS A 22 12.59 -0.57 -9.07
CA LYS A 22 12.74 -0.15 -10.46
C LYS A 22 11.37 -0.14 -11.14
N GLY A 23 10.99 1.02 -11.71
CA GLY A 23 9.71 1.19 -12.41
C GLY A 23 8.50 1.35 -11.49
N ALA A 24 8.70 1.52 -10.18
CA ALA A 24 7.60 1.83 -9.27
C ALA A 24 7.10 3.26 -9.48
N VAL A 25 5.78 3.42 -9.40
CA VAL A 25 5.12 4.71 -9.22
C VAL A 25 4.79 4.84 -7.74
N TRP A 26 5.33 5.87 -7.09
CA TRP A 26 5.12 6.09 -5.66
C TRP A 26 3.82 6.82 -5.41
N THR A 27 3.20 6.53 -4.27
CA THR A 27 1.99 7.23 -3.80
C THR A 27 2.15 7.63 -2.35
N ARG A 28 1.43 8.69 -1.94
CA ARG A 28 1.27 9.08 -0.54
C ARG A 28 0.47 8.00 0.20
N PRO A 29 0.78 7.70 1.47
CA PRO A 29 0.04 6.73 2.26
C PRO A 29 -1.32 7.33 2.66
N GLU A 30 -2.30 7.29 1.74
CA GLU A 30 -3.63 7.90 1.93
C GLU A 30 -4.77 6.91 1.70
N ILE A 31 -4.46 5.66 1.30
CA ILE A 31 -5.45 4.67 0.88
C ILE A 31 -5.26 3.40 1.72
N VAL A 32 -6.29 3.03 2.49
CA VAL A 32 -6.35 1.77 3.22
C VAL A 32 -6.95 0.69 2.32
N ILE A 33 -6.36 -0.51 2.35
CA ILE A 33 -6.81 -1.66 1.56
C ILE A 33 -6.96 -2.89 2.43
N ASP A 34 -7.85 -3.79 2.01
CA ASP A 34 -7.89 -5.16 2.52
C ASP A 34 -6.97 -6.06 1.70
N VAL A 35 -6.22 -6.89 2.42
CA VAL A 35 -5.33 -7.91 1.86
C VAL A 35 -5.62 -9.24 2.53
N GLU A 36 -5.82 -10.28 1.72
CA GLU A 36 -5.78 -11.67 2.18
C GLU A 36 -4.38 -12.22 1.97
N TYR A 37 -3.89 -13.02 2.92
CA TYR A 37 -2.55 -13.58 2.88
C TYR A 37 -2.50 -14.92 3.61
N ARG A 38 -1.46 -15.73 3.35
CA ARG A 38 -1.31 -17.09 3.91
C ARG A 38 -0.47 -17.16 5.19
N GLY A 39 0.05 -16.03 5.65
CA GLY A 39 0.90 -15.91 6.84
C GLY A 39 2.04 -14.91 6.66
N TRP A 40 2.89 -14.81 7.67
CA TRP A 40 4.07 -13.95 7.66
C TRP A 40 5.33 -14.73 7.26
N THR A 41 6.31 -14.04 6.66
CA THR A 41 7.69 -14.54 6.54
C THR A 41 8.49 -14.20 7.79
N GLU A 42 9.68 -14.79 7.94
CA GLU A 42 10.62 -14.45 9.02
C GLU A 42 11.04 -12.97 8.93
N ASP A 43 11.18 -12.44 7.71
CA ASP A 43 11.46 -11.02 7.44
C ASP A 43 10.23 -10.10 7.55
N HIS A 44 9.17 -10.54 8.24
CA HIS A 44 7.93 -9.77 8.45
C HIS A 44 7.25 -9.27 7.16
N GLN A 45 7.32 -10.04 6.07
CA GLN A 45 6.56 -9.78 4.85
C GLN A 45 5.31 -10.68 4.77
N LEU A 46 4.29 -10.26 4.02
CA LEU A 46 3.11 -11.09 3.77
C LEU A 46 3.42 -12.20 2.76
N ARG A 47 2.98 -13.43 3.06
CA ARG A 47 3.13 -14.59 2.18
C ARG A 47 1.91 -14.74 1.27
N HIS A 48 2.15 -14.71 -0.05
CA HIS A 48 1.12 -14.76 -1.10
C HIS A 48 -0.02 -13.74 -0.88
N PRO A 49 0.29 -12.43 -0.72
CA PRO A 49 -0.74 -11.42 -0.51
C PRO A 49 -1.59 -11.25 -1.78
N SER A 50 -2.89 -11.06 -1.59
CA SER A 50 -3.86 -10.75 -2.64
C SER A 50 -4.69 -9.54 -2.22
N PHE A 51 -4.72 -8.53 -3.08
CA PHE A 51 -5.60 -7.37 -2.92
C PHE A 51 -7.07 -7.79 -2.93
N LYS A 52 -7.87 -7.28 -1.99
CA LYS A 52 -9.30 -7.58 -1.89
C LYS A 52 -10.20 -6.37 -2.10
N GLY A 53 -9.75 -5.18 -1.74
CA GLY A 53 -10.56 -3.99 -1.89
C GLY A 53 -9.95 -2.77 -1.21
N ILE A 54 -10.53 -1.60 -1.48
CA ILE A 54 -10.26 -0.38 -0.72
C ILE A 54 -11.19 -0.38 0.50
N ARG A 55 -10.67 0.03 1.64
CA ARG A 55 -11.44 0.23 2.88
C ARG A 55 -11.82 1.69 3.02
N GLU A 56 -13.05 2.00 2.66
CA GLU A 56 -13.59 3.37 2.79
C GLU A 56 -14.05 3.69 4.22
N ASP A 57 -14.25 2.66 5.03
CA ASP A 57 -14.65 2.75 6.43
C ASP A 57 -13.49 3.02 7.39
N ARG A 58 -12.24 3.09 6.89
CA ARG A 58 -11.03 3.23 7.69
C ARG A 58 -10.20 4.43 7.24
N SER A 59 -9.64 5.16 8.20
CA SER A 59 -8.67 6.24 7.94
C SER A 59 -7.24 5.72 8.08
N VAL A 60 -6.32 6.33 7.33
CA VAL A 60 -4.88 6.02 7.48
C VAL A 60 -4.35 6.46 8.84
N ASP A 61 -4.91 7.51 9.45
CA ASP A 61 -4.51 8.01 10.77
C ASP A 61 -4.65 6.96 11.89
N GLU A 62 -5.44 5.91 11.66
CA GLU A 62 -5.56 4.78 12.59
C GLU A 62 -4.32 3.87 12.62
N PHE A 63 -3.42 4.01 11.64
CA PHE A 63 -2.29 3.10 11.40
C PHE A 63 -0.92 3.80 11.35
N LEU A 64 -0.89 5.13 11.53
CA LEU A 64 0.34 5.96 11.59
C LEU A 64 0.73 6.25 13.04
#